data_AF-A0A4U0XDJ2-F1
#
_entry.id   AF-A0A4U0XDJ2-F1
#
_cell.length_a   1.000
_cell.length_b   1.000
_cell.length_c   1.000
_cell.angle_alpha   90.00
_cell.angle_beta   90.00
_cell.angle_gamma   90.00
#
_symmetry.space_group_name_H-M   'P 1'
#
loop_
_entity.id
_entity.type
_entity.pdbx_description
1 polymer ?
#
loop_
_entity_poly.entity_id
_entity_poly.type
_entity_poly.pdbx_seq_one_letter_code
_entity_poly.pdbx_strand_id
1 'polypeptide(L)'
;MSVSSQSKLPEPKDLSHHLSRATRSRQASNIKQFYKYFSIPGIGQLAGGLPNPNYFPYDTLEAKVALPDRFKPTPNKPVDPPLAALAATSLSDSTSLPSSN
;
A
#
# COMPACT_ATOMS: atom_id res chain seq x y z
N MET A 1 25.59 0.54 18.67
CA MET A 1 24.53 0.96 17.73
C MET A 1 25.14 1.01 16.34
N SER A 2 24.82 0.03 15.48
CA SER A 2 25.40 -0.08 14.13
C SER A 2 24.66 0.86 13.20
N VAL A 3 25.34 1.88 12.68
CA VAL A 3 24.83 2.73 11.61
C VAL A 3 24.98 1.96 10.30
N SER A 4 23.88 1.49 9.73
CA SER A 4 23.87 0.89 8.40
C SER A 4 24.27 1.96 7.38
N SER A 5 25.39 1.76 6.69
CA SER A 5 25.80 2.55 5.53
C SER A 5 24.74 2.44 4.44
N GLN A 6 24.10 3.56 4.08
CA GLN A 6 23.25 3.60 2.89
C GLN A 6 24.14 3.40 1.67
N SER A 7 24.07 2.21 1.07
CA SER A 7 24.64 1.96 -0.25
C SER A 7 23.92 2.86 -1.28
N LYS A 8 24.68 3.49 -2.17
CA LYS A 8 24.15 4.35 -3.23
C LYS A 8 23.34 3.48 -4.21
N LEU A 9 22.03 3.41 -4.02
CA LEU A 9 21.11 2.76 -4.97
C LEU A 9 21.16 3.50 -6.33
N PRO A 10 20.91 2.80 -7.45
CA PRO A 10 20.80 3.44 -8.75
C PRO A 10 19.61 4.42 -8.76
N GLU A 11 19.74 5.48 -9.55
CA GLU A 11 18.65 6.44 -9.74
C GLU A 11 17.44 5.79 -10.43
N PRO A 12 16.21 6.21 -10.10
CA PRO A 12 15.01 5.75 -10.80
C PRO A 12 15.07 6.03 -12.30
N LYS A 13 14.52 5.12 -13.12
CA LYS A 13 14.34 5.37 -14.56
C LYS A 13 13.29 6.46 -14.78
N ASP A 14 13.49 7.30 -15.80
CA ASP A 14 12.50 8.30 -16.17
C ASP A 14 11.28 7.66 -16.86
N LEU A 15 10.12 7.78 -16.20
CA LEU A 15 8.83 7.29 -16.67
C LEU A 15 7.86 8.44 -17.06
N SER A 16 8.37 9.67 -17.23
CA SER A 16 7.55 10.85 -17.52
C SER A 16 6.73 10.75 -18.82
N HIS A 17 7.12 9.86 -19.73
CA HIS A 17 6.40 9.58 -20.97
C HIS A 17 5.09 8.80 -20.75
N HIS A 18 4.91 8.13 -19.60
CA HIS A 18 3.66 7.47 -19.22
C HIS A 18 2.62 8.41 -18.60
N LEU A 19 2.99 9.67 -18.30
CA LEU A 19 2.06 10.64 -17.75
C LEU A 19 1.02 11.05 -18.80
N SER A 20 -0.26 11.05 -18.40
CA SER A 20 -1.35 11.56 -19.23
C SER A 20 -1.14 13.05 -19.54
N ARG A 21 -1.77 13.53 -20.62
CA ARG A 21 -1.74 14.96 -21.00
C ARG A 21 -2.24 15.85 -19.85
N ALA A 22 -3.32 15.44 -19.18
CA ALA A 22 -3.90 16.16 -18.05
C ALA A 22 -2.98 16.19 -16.83
N THR A 23 -2.25 15.10 -16.54
CA THR A 23 -1.27 15.08 -15.45
C THR A 23 -0.08 15.99 -15.78
N ARG A 24 0.39 15.98 -17.03
CA ARG A 24 1.49 16.83 -17.50
C ARG A 24 1.15 18.32 -17.48
N SER A 25 -0.12 18.69 -17.66
CA SER A 25 -0.56 20.09 -17.65
C SER A 25 -0.79 20.67 -16.24
N ARG A 26 -0.69 19.87 -15.17
CA ARG A 26 -0.85 20.38 -13.79
C ARG A 26 0.29 21.32 -13.45
N GLN A 27 -0.05 22.50 -12.93
CA GLN A 27 0.90 23.48 -12.43
C GLN A 27 0.79 23.59 -10.91
N ALA A 28 1.93 23.81 -10.24
CA ALA A 28 1.92 24.06 -8.80
C ALA A 28 1.27 25.41 -8.51
N SER A 29 0.57 25.53 -7.36
CA SER A 29 0.02 26.80 -6.92
C SER A 29 1.12 27.81 -6.63
N ASN A 30 0.96 29.05 -7.10
CA ASN A 30 1.87 30.16 -6.78
C ASN A 30 1.95 30.41 -5.27
N ILE A 31 0.85 30.17 -4.53
CA ILE A 31 0.81 30.35 -3.07
C ILE A 31 1.77 29.38 -2.35
N LYS A 32 1.96 28.18 -2.91
CA LYS A 32 2.86 27.16 -2.34
C LYS A 32 4.32 27.63 -2.31
N GLN A 33 4.72 28.55 -3.20
CA GLN A 33 6.09 29.09 -3.21
C GLN A 33 6.43 29.87 -1.94
N PHE A 34 5.43 30.43 -1.26
CA PHE A 34 5.63 31.20 -0.02
C PHE A 34 5.87 30.30 1.21
N TYR A 35 5.65 28.99 1.12
CA TYR A 35 5.86 28.07 2.25
C TYR A 35 7.31 28.04 2.73
N LYS A 36 8.28 28.39 1.87
CA LYS A 36 9.68 28.54 2.27
C LYS A 36 9.91 29.58 3.37
N TYR A 37 8.98 30.53 3.52
CA TYR A 37 9.04 31.56 4.56
C TYR A 37 8.29 31.16 5.85
N PHE A 38 7.52 30.05 5.85
CA PHE A 38 6.71 29.64 7.01
C PHE A 38 7.57 29.21 8.21
N SER A 39 8.75 28.66 7.95
CA SER A 39 9.68 28.19 8.99
C SER A 39 10.60 29.27 9.54
N ILE A 40 10.55 30.49 9.00
CA ILE A 40 11.45 31.58 9.43
C ILE A 40 10.78 32.31 10.62
N PRO A 41 11.41 32.28 11.81
CA PRO A 41 10.88 33.01 12.96
C PRO A 41 10.76 34.51 12.66
N GLY A 42 9.66 35.13 13.07
CA GLY A 42 9.43 36.57 12.92
C GLY A 42 8.79 37.02 11.60
N ILE A 43 8.57 36.11 10.63
CA ILE A 43 7.83 36.43 9.40
C ILE A 43 6.34 36.08 9.57
N GLY A 44 5.47 37.08 9.46
CA GLY A 44 4.01 36.90 9.53
C GLY A 44 3.42 36.31 8.25
N GLN A 45 2.51 35.33 8.39
CA GLN A 45 1.84 34.65 7.27
C GLN A 45 0.51 35.35 6.91
N LEU A 46 0.56 36.42 6.11
CA LEU A 46 -0.65 37.17 5.69
C LEU A 46 -1.28 36.68 4.39
N ALA A 47 -0.57 35.84 3.62
CA ALA A 47 -0.99 35.44 2.26
C ALA A 47 -1.44 33.97 2.16
N GLY A 48 -1.26 33.16 3.20
CA GLY A 48 -1.48 31.70 3.16
C GLY A 48 -2.94 31.27 3.33
N GLY A 49 -3.79 32.10 3.94
CA GLY A 49 -5.19 31.76 4.21
C GLY A 49 -5.39 30.63 5.22
N LEU A 50 -4.37 30.25 6.00
CA LEU A 50 -4.52 29.26 7.08
C LEU A 50 -5.28 29.90 8.25
N PRO A 51 -6.38 29.29 8.73
CA PRO A 51 -7.09 29.78 9.90
C PRO A 51 -6.25 29.61 11.17
N ASN A 52 -6.58 30.38 12.21
CA ASN A 52 -5.95 30.22 13.51
C ASN A 52 -6.33 28.83 14.10
N PRO A 53 -5.36 28.02 14.55
CA PRO A 53 -5.64 26.70 15.12
C PRO A 53 -6.59 26.72 16.33
N ASN A 54 -6.67 27.82 17.08
CA ASN A 54 -7.58 27.98 18.21
C ASN A 54 -9.07 27.95 17.81
N TYR A 55 -9.39 28.05 16.52
CA TYR A 55 -10.76 27.91 16.03
C TYR A 55 -11.16 26.46 15.76
N PHE A 56 -10.22 25.52 15.81
CA PHE A 56 -10.54 24.11 15.64
C PHE A 56 -11.08 23.54 16.95
N PRO A 57 -12.30 22.98 16.97
CA PRO A 57 -12.96 22.51 18.20
C PRO A 57 -12.49 21.10 18.59
N TYR A 58 -11.18 20.88 18.61
CA TYR A 58 -10.57 19.59 18.94
C TYR A 58 -9.35 19.82 19.82
N ASP A 59 -9.46 19.43 21.10
CA ASP A 59 -8.37 19.58 22.06
C ASP A 59 -7.45 18.36 22.10
N THR A 60 -8.04 17.16 21.97
CA THR A 60 -7.30 15.89 22.09
C THR A 60 -7.65 14.93 20.95
N LEU A 61 -6.64 14.17 20.51
CA LEU A 61 -6.79 13.07 19.58
C LEU A 61 -6.22 11.81 20.25
N GLU A 62 -7.10 10.91 20.65
CA GLU A 62 -6.74 9.65 21.29
C GLU A 62 -7.11 8.46 20.41
N ALA A 63 -6.22 7.47 20.36
CA ALA A 63 -6.46 6.24 19.63
C ALA A 63 -6.05 5.04 20.49
N LYS A 64 -6.90 4.01 20.54
CA LYS A 64 -6.55 2.71 21.12
C LYS A 64 -6.09 1.80 20.00
N VAL A 65 -4.80 1.47 20.00
CA VAL A 65 -4.20 0.54 19.04
C VAL A 65 -4.03 -0.82 19.72
N ALA A 66 -4.14 -1.90 18.95
CA ALA A 66 -3.85 -3.24 19.44
C ALA A 66 -2.39 -3.35 19.88
N LEU A 67 -2.15 -3.97 21.03
CA LEU A 67 -0.81 -4.40 21.42
C LEU A 67 -0.29 -5.43 20.40
N PRO A 68 1.03 -5.48 20.16
CA PRO A 68 1.62 -6.43 19.22
C PRO A 68 1.23 -7.88 19.54
N ASP A 69 1.04 -8.20 20.82
CA ASP A 69 0.73 -9.57 21.29
C ASP A 69 -0.77 -9.89 21.31
N ARG A 70 -1.65 -8.98 20.88
CA ARG A 70 -3.11 -9.21 20.87
C ARG A 70 -3.51 -10.36 19.96
N PHE A 71 -2.80 -10.51 18.84
CA PHE A 71 -3.05 -11.56 17.87
C PHE A 71 -1.87 -12.52 17.86
N LYS A 72 -2.09 -13.77 18.27
CA LYS A 72 -1.14 -14.84 18.00
C LYS A 72 -1.23 -15.15 16.51
N PRO A 73 -0.18 -14.91 15.70
CA PRO A 73 -0.20 -15.29 14.30
C PRO A 73 -0.49 -16.78 14.21
N THR A 74 -1.45 -17.18 13.38
CA THR A 74 -1.66 -18.60 13.09
C THR A 74 -0.34 -19.12 12.51
N PRO A 75 0.22 -20.24 13.01
CA PRO A 75 1.40 -20.83 12.41
C PRO A 75 1.12 -21.07 10.92
N ASN A 76 1.94 -20.49 10.05
CA ASN A 76 1.82 -20.69 8.62
C ASN A 76 2.26 -22.11 8.29
N LYS A 77 1.33 -23.06 8.46
CA LYS A 77 1.44 -24.43 7.97
C LYS A 77 0.57 -24.49 6.71
N PRO A 78 1.16 -24.45 5.51
CA PRO A 78 0.43 -24.79 4.30
C PRO A 78 -0.06 -26.23 4.46
N VAL A 79 -1.36 -26.44 4.58
CA VAL A 79 -1.98 -27.77 4.51
C VAL A 79 -2.75 -27.81 3.19
N ASP A 80 -2.02 -28.03 2.10
CA ASP A 80 -2.59 -28.31 0.77
C ASP A 80 -1.88 -29.55 0.18
N PRO A 81 -2.57 -30.41 -0.60
CA PRO A 81 -3.83 -31.12 -0.30
C PRO A 81 -3.65 -32.66 -0.41
N PRO A 82 -4.64 -33.48 0.03
CA PRO A 82 -4.54 -34.95 0.05
C PRO A 82 -4.71 -35.57 -1.35
N LEU A 83 -3.69 -35.45 -2.21
CA LEU A 83 -3.72 -36.07 -3.55
C LEU A 83 -3.61 -37.61 -3.51
N ALA A 84 -3.09 -38.19 -2.42
CA ALA A 84 -2.87 -39.62 -2.32
C ALA A 84 -4.17 -40.45 -2.29
N ALA A 85 -5.25 -39.90 -1.72
CA ALA A 85 -6.52 -40.62 -1.57
C ALA A 85 -7.35 -40.66 -2.87
N LEU A 86 -7.24 -39.63 -3.72
CA LEU A 86 -7.96 -39.54 -5.01
C LEU A 86 -7.31 -40.37 -6.13
N ALA A 87 -6.02 -40.73 -5.99
CA ALA A 87 -5.31 -41.55 -6.97
C ALA A 87 -5.76 -43.04 -6.96
N ALA A 88 -6.43 -43.49 -5.89
CA ALA A 88 -6.80 -44.89 -5.69
C ALA A 88 -8.15 -45.29 -6.31
N THR A 89 -8.93 -44.35 -6.84
CA THR A 89 -10.22 -44.65 -7.48
C THR A 89 -10.04 -44.82 -8.98
N SER A 90 -9.84 -46.06 -9.47
CA SER A 90 -9.89 -46.37 -10.90
C SER A 90 -11.33 -46.62 -11.36
N LEU A 91 -11.71 -46.03 -12.49
CA LEU A 91 -12.99 -46.26 -13.17
C LEU A 91 -12.91 -47.57 -13.96
N SER A 92 -13.76 -48.55 -13.62
CA SER A 92 -13.92 -49.79 -14.39
C SER A 92 -14.80 -49.53 -15.62
N ASP A 93 -14.23 -49.69 -16.82
CA ASP A 93 -14.94 -49.47 -18.08
C ASP A 93 -15.48 -50.82 -18.60
N SER A 94 -16.79 -51.06 -18.47
CA SER A 94 -17.45 -52.26 -19.02
C SER A 94 -18.07 -51.92 -20.38
N THR A 95 -17.31 -52.15 -21.44
CA THR A 95 -17.83 -52.10 -22.82
C THR A 95 -18.57 -53.40 -23.14
N SER A 96 -19.88 -53.32 -23.36
CA SER A 96 -20.65 -54.32 -24.11
C SER A 96 -21.38 -53.63 -25.27
N LEU A 97 -21.04 -54.03 -26.51
CA LEU A 97 -21.76 -53.65 -27.71
C LEU A 97 -22.55 -54.86 -28.26
N PRO A 98 -23.72 -54.66 -28.88
CA PRO A 98 -24.71 -55.70 -29.13
C PRO A 98 -24.52 -56.48 -30.44
N SER A 99 -25.13 -57.68 -30.46
CA SER A 99 -25.17 -58.68 -31.54
C SER A 99 -25.59 -58.13 -32.91
N SER A 100 -24.89 -58.58 -33.97
CA SER A 100 -25.20 -58.34 -35.38
C SER A 100 -26.32 -59.25 -35.91
N ASN A 101 -27.12 -58.69 -36.83
CA ASN A 101 -28.14 -59.24 -37.76
C ASN A 101 -28.38 -60.76 -37.79
#